data_AF-A0A0D3HPC4-F1
#
_entry.id   AF-A0A0D3HPC4-F1
#
_cell.length_a   1.000
_cell.length_b   1.000
_cell.length_c   1.000
_cell.angle_alpha   90.00
_cell.angle_beta   90.00
_cell.angle_gamma   90.00
#
_symmetry.space_group_name_H-M   'P 1'
#
loop_
_entity.id
_entity.type
_entity.pdbx_description
1 polymer ?
#
loop_
_entity_poly.entity_id
_entity_poly.type
_entity_poly.pdbx_seq_one_letter_code
_entity_poly.pdbx_strand_id
1 'polypeptide(L)'
;MSSSGSVRIYDIKLASLPSNTLRVLDLTNCRNLTPATATAFPRLDTLRLRHCTANIDDLHRVIDAAPVLATVHLEFVYLVSDGQYSSDVWTVWSTRLRFPAATVLVLINCDTTGAMEIYAPRLRSFTYKGDAVQPFDLISPPSPPDMALVNLHFTHAFY
;
A
#
# COMPACT_ATOMS: atom_id res chain seq x y z
N MET A 1 15.12 17.23 28.11
CA MET A 1 14.14 16.14 28.28
C MET A 1 13.12 16.32 27.17
N SER A 2 13.35 15.61 26.07
CA SER A 2 12.62 15.78 24.82
C SER A 2 11.17 15.35 25.03
N SER A 3 10.24 16.26 24.77
CA SER A 3 8.82 16.01 24.70
C SER A 3 8.57 14.79 23.81
N SER A 4 8.22 13.66 24.42
CA SER A 4 7.63 12.51 23.74
C SER A 4 6.28 12.99 23.20
N GLY A 5 6.30 13.56 22.00
CA GLY A 5 5.07 13.85 21.28
C GLY A 5 4.41 12.51 21.02
N SER A 6 3.38 12.18 21.78
CA SER A 6 2.53 11.03 21.47
C SER A 6 2.11 11.17 20.02
N VAL A 7 2.70 10.33 19.17
CA VAL A 7 2.27 10.14 17.79
C VAL A 7 0.83 9.66 17.88
N ARG A 8 -0.12 10.58 17.71
CA ARG A 8 -1.55 10.30 17.85
C ARG A 8 -1.98 9.47 16.66
N ILE A 9 -2.09 8.17 16.86
CA ILE A 9 -2.58 7.24 15.85
C ILE A 9 -4.10 7.40 15.77
N TYR A 10 -4.62 7.66 14.57
CA TYR A 10 -6.06 7.84 14.34
C TYR A 10 -6.67 6.61 13.69
N ASP A 11 -7.78 6.11 14.23
CA ASP A 11 -8.63 5.14 13.52
C ASP A 11 -9.55 5.88 12.56
N ILE A 12 -9.53 5.50 11.28
CA ILE A 12 -10.38 6.13 10.28
C ILE A 12 -11.52 5.20 9.85
N LYS A 13 -12.74 5.74 9.93
CA LYS A 13 -13.93 5.12 9.36
C LYS A 13 -14.12 5.65 7.96
N LEU A 14 -13.84 4.83 6.96
CA LEU A 14 -14.02 5.25 5.56
C LEU A 14 -15.50 5.54 5.22
N ALA A 15 -16.43 5.00 6.02
CA ALA A 15 -17.87 5.25 5.96
C ALA A 15 -18.26 6.73 6.09
N SER A 16 -17.49 7.52 6.83
CA SER A 16 -17.81 8.93 7.07
C SER A 16 -17.26 9.88 6.00
N LEU A 17 -16.58 9.35 4.98
CA LEU A 17 -15.98 10.15 3.92
C LEU A 17 -16.99 10.42 2.78
N PRO A 18 -16.90 11.59 2.10
CA PRO A 18 -17.76 11.93 0.98
C PRO A 18 -17.38 11.15 -0.30
N SER A 19 -17.67 9.85 -0.33
CA SER A 19 -17.10 8.89 -1.29
C SER A 19 -17.38 9.21 -2.77
N ASN A 20 -18.54 9.81 -3.09
CA ASN A 20 -18.96 10.09 -4.48
C ASN A 20 -18.15 11.19 -5.18
N THR A 21 -17.53 12.10 -4.42
CA THR A 21 -16.81 13.26 -4.97
C THR A 21 -15.32 13.24 -4.65
N LEU A 22 -14.89 12.33 -3.77
CA LEU A 22 -13.52 12.25 -3.28
C LEU A 22 -12.58 11.75 -4.38
N ARG A 23 -11.57 12.56 -4.69
CA ARG A 23 -10.57 12.26 -5.74
C ARG A 23 -9.19 11.92 -5.18
N VAL A 24 -8.86 12.53 -4.05
CA VAL A 24 -7.57 12.36 -3.37
C VAL A 24 -7.87 12.02 -1.92
N LEU A 25 -7.36 10.87 -1.47
CA LEU A 25 -7.40 10.44 -0.07
C LEU A 25 -5.97 10.45 0.46
N ASP A 26 -5.62 11.47 1.26
CA ASP A 26 -4.32 11.57 1.91
C ASP A 26 -4.51 11.37 3.41
N LEU A 27 -3.95 10.27 3.93
CA LEU A 27 -4.03 9.87 5.31
C LEU A 27 -2.64 9.80 5.90
N THR A 28 -2.43 10.52 7.00
CA THR A 28 -1.17 10.53 7.72
C THR A 28 -1.40 10.09 9.15
N ASN A 29 -0.57 9.17 9.63
CA ASN A 29 -0.58 8.69 11.01
C ASN A 29 -1.88 7.95 11.40
N CYS A 30 -2.45 7.20 10.47
CA CYS A 30 -3.66 6.43 10.67
C CYS A 30 -3.37 4.95 10.90
N ARG A 31 -4.21 4.30 11.72
CA ARG A 31 -4.23 2.85 11.89
C ARG A 31 -5.60 2.34 11.48
N ASN A 32 -5.63 1.13 10.90
CA ASN A 32 -6.85 0.41 10.51
C ASN A 32 -7.74 1.20 9.53
N LEU A 33 -7.61 0.89 8.25
CA LEU A 33 -8.49 1.40 7.19
C LEU A 33 -9.82 0.65 7.23
N THR A 34 -10.67 0.87 8.23
CA THR A 34 -11.94 0.15 8.31
C THR A 34 -12.84 0.51 7.12
N PRO A 35 -13.05 -0.41 6.17
CA PRO A 35 -13.88 -0.15 5.01
C PRO A 35 -15.33 -0.23 5.43
N ALA A 36 -16.14 0.72 4.98
CA ALA A 36 -17.58 0.58 5.13
C ALA A 36 -18.05 -0.43 4.09
N THR A 37 -18.89 -1.37 4.50
CA THR A 37 -19.63 -2.23 3.58
C THR A 37 -20.32 -1.35 2.52
N ALA A 38 -19.95 -1.56 1.25
CA ALA A 38 -20.49 -0.90 0.06
C ALA A 38 -20.16 0.59 -0.19
N THR A 39 -19.20 1.22 0.50
CA THR A 39 -18.75 2.56 0.06
C THR A 39 -17.82 2.47 -1.13
N ALA A 40 -18.37 2.63 -2.34
CA ALA A 40 -17.58 2.84 -3.54
C ALA A 40 -17.00 4.26 -3.54
N PHE A 41 -15.73 4.37 -3.93
CA PHE A 41 -15.03 5.61 -4.23
C PHE A 41 -14.89 5.76 -5.76
N PRO A 42 -15.97 6.02 -6.49
CA PRO A 42 -15.99 5.95 -7.96
C PRO A 42 -15.07 6.96 -8.64
N ARG A 43 -14.62 7.99 -7.92
CA ARG A 43 -13.78 9.08 -8.44
C ARG A 43 -12.40 9.15 -7.77
N LEU A 44 -12.08 8.23 -6.86
CA LEU A 44 -10.80 8.25 -6.17
C LEU A 44 -9.70 7.86 -7.15
N ASP A 45 -8.86 8.83 -7.45
CA ASP A 45 -7.75 8.73 -8.39
C ASP A 45 -6.42 8.55 -7.66
N THR A 46 -6.27 9.19 -6.49
CA THR A 46 -5.01 9.19 -5.74
C THR A 46 -5.23 8.75 -4.29
N LEU A 47 -4.53 7.70 -3.86
CA LEU A 47 -4.45 7.24 -2.47
C LEU A 47 -3.03 7.50 -1.93
N ARG A 48 -2.93 8.23 -0.82
CA ARG A 48 -1.68 8.49 -0.11
C ARG A 48 -1.80 8.06 1.34
N LEU A 49 -0.93 7.15 1.77
CA LEU A 49 -0.84 6.71 3.15
C LEU A 49 0.57 7.02 3.66
N ARG A 50 0.65 7.76 4.77
CA ARG A 50 1.92 8.17 5.39
C ARG A 50 1.96 7.79 6.85
N HIS A 51 3.01 7.13 7.30
CA HIS A 51 3.14 6.71 8.71
C HIS A 51 1.92 5.90 9.19
N CYS A 52 1.36 5.08 8.31
CA CYS A 52 0.13 4.34 8.58
C CYS A 52 0.41 2.88 8.91
N THR A 53 -0.47 2.25 9.68
CA THR A 53 -0.52 0.80 9.82
C THR A 53 -1.81 0.29 9.19
N ALA A 54 -1.69 -0.51 8.14
CA ALA A 54 -2.84 -1.00 7.38
C ALA A 54 -2.81 -2.52 7.29
N ASN A 55 -3.97 -3.14 7.52
CA ASN A 55 -4.19 -4.52 7.16
C ASN A 55 -4.31 -4.63 5.63
N ILE A 56 -3.71 -5.66 5.04
CA ILE A 56 -3.68 -5.85 3.58
C ILE A 56 -5.08 -6.08 3.00
N ASP A 57 -5.94 -6.83 3.70
CA ASP A 57 -7.32 -7.09 3.26
C ASP A 57 -8.14 -5.80 3.25
N ASP A 58 -7.97 -4.97 4.28
CA ASP A 58 -8.60 -3.65 4.34
C ASP A 58 -8.09 -2.73 3.23
N LEU A 59 -6.78 -2.71 2.98
CA LEU A 59 -6.19 -1.97 1.87
C LEU A 59 -6.75 -2.43 0.52
N HIS A 60 -6.88 -3.75 0.30
CA HIS A 60 -7.48 -4.29 -0.93
C HIS A 60 -8.94 -3.89 -1.06
N ARG A 61 -9.72 -3.88 0.02
CA ARG A 61 -11.11 -3.39 -0.01
C ARG A 61 -11.20 -1.92 -0.43
N VAL A 62 -10.25 -1.06 0.00
CA VAL A 62 -10.18 0.34 -0.47
C VAL A 62 -9.86 0.42 -1.95
N ILE A 63 -8.91 -0.39 -2.42
CA ILE A 63 -8.50 -0.43 -3.82
C ILE A 63 -9.64 -0.94 -4.71
N ASP A 64 -10.32 -2.00 -4.30
CA ASP A 64 -11.47 -2.59 -5.01
C ASP A 64 -12.67 -1.63 -5.04
N ALA A 65 -12.84 -0.82 -3.98
CA ALA A 65 -13.83 0.24 -3.94
C ALA A 65 -13.49 1.43 -4.87
N ALA A 66 -12.27 1.52 -5.38
CA ALA A 66 -11.76 2.64 -6.18
C ALA A 66 -11.31 2.18 -7.58
N PRO A 67 -12.26 1.93 -8.51
CA PRO A 67 -11.95 1.36 -9.83
C PRO A 67 -11.10 2.26 -10.73
N VAL A 68 -11.04 3.56 -10.44
CA VAL A 68 -10.27 4.56 -11.21
C VAL A 68 -8.97 4.98 -10.51
N LEU A 69 -8.54 4.25 -9.48
CA LEU A 69 -7.35 4.56 -8.69
C LEU A 69 -6.09 4.45 -9.56
N ALA A 70 -5.57 5.61 -9.98
CA ALA A 70 -4.41 5.72 -10.86
C ALA A 70 -3.10 5.81 -10.07
N THR A 71 -3.10 6.53 -8.94
CA THR A 71 -1.89 6.82 -8.16
C THR A 71 -2.01 6.25 -6.76
N VAL A 72 -1.05 5.42 -6.37
CA VAL A 72 -0.92 4.91 -5.01
C VAL A 72 0.45 5.27 -4.44
N HIS A 73 0.45 5.98 -3.32
CA HIS A 73 1.65 6.39 -2.60
C HIS A 73 1.60 5.88 -1.17
N LEU A 74 2.51 4.97 -0.84
CA LEU A 74 2.70 4.44 0.50
C LEU A 74 4.07 4.88 1.01
N GLU A 75 4.10 5.54 2.16
CA GLU A 75 5.31 6.11 2.75
C GLU A 75 5.34 5.82 4.26
N PHE A 76 6.38 5.14 4.74
CA PHE A 76 6.48 4.64 6.12
C PHE A 76 5.23 3.84 6.55
N VAL A 77 4.73 2.97 5.67
CA VAL A 77 3.53 2.17 5.94
C VAL A 77 3.92 0.78 6.41
N TYR A 78 3.36 0.36 7.54
CA TYR A 78 3.46 -1.01 8.02
C TYR A 78 2.25 -1.82 7.56
N LEU A 79 2.50 -2.82 6.72
CA LEU A 79 1.47 -3.66 6.09
C LEU A 79 1.38 -5.00 6.82
N VAL A 80 0.22 -5.25 7.42
CA VAL A 80 -0.04 -6.43 8.24
C VAL A 80 -0.94 -7.40 7.47
N SER A 81 -0.57 -8.68 7.48
CA SER A 81 -1.43 -9.77 7.00
C SER A 81 -2.06 -10.47 8.19
N ASP A 82 -3.39 -10.64 8.18
CA ASP A 82 -4.10 -11.48 9.17
C ASP A 82 -3.96 -12.98 8.89
N GLY A 83 -3.12 -13.36 7.93
CA GLY A 83 -2.84 -14.74 7.56
C GLY A 83 -2.45 -15.59 8.76
N GLN A 84 -3.28 -16.60 9.04
CA GLN A 84 -3.04 -17.65 10.02
C GLN A 84 -1.61 -18.16 9.94
N TYR A 85 -0.93 -18.20 11.09
CA TYR A 85 0.28 -18.98 11.30
C TYR A 85 0.02 -20.43 10.87
N SER A 86 0.25 -20.75 9.60
CA SER A 86 0.41 -22.14 9.17
C SER A 86 1.75 -22.59 9.72
N SER A 87 1.74 -23.45 10.73
CA SER A 87 2.93 -23.96 11.42
C SER A 87 3.84 -24.81 10.54
N ASP A 88 3.46 -25.03 9.29
CA ASP A 88 4.12 -25.99 8.41
C ASP A 88 4.84 -25.27 7.28
N VAL A 89 6.17 -25.48 7.28
CA VAL A 89 7.15 -25.18 6.23
C VAL A 89 7.71 -23.74 6.22
N TRP A 90 9.04 -23.65 6.11
CA TRP A 90 9.90 -22.47 5.88
C TRP A 90 9.59 -21.66 4.61
N THR A 91 8.34 -21.67 4.15
CA THR A 91 7.89 -20.88 3.00
C THR A 91 8.07 -19.41 3.34
N VAL A 92 8.96 -18.73 2.62
CA VAL A 92 9.01 -17.27 2.60
C VAL A 92 7.61 -16.82 2.23
N TRP A 93 6.95 -16.19 3.18
CA TRP A 93 5.55 -15.81 3.08
C TRP A 93 5.52 -14.51 2.30
N SER A 94 4.99 -14.59 1.08
CA SER A 94 4.82 -13.44 0.22
C SER A 94 3.50 -12.73 0.54
N THR A 95 3.61 -11.48 0.95
CA THR A 95 2.51 -10.53 0.99
C THR A 95 2.18 -10.06 -0.42
N ARG A 96 1.01 -10.44 -0.93
CA ARG A 96 0.58 -10.03 -2.27
C ARG A 96 -0.20 -8.71 -2.24
N LEU A 97 0.37 -7.66 -2.79
CA LEU A 97 -0.26 -6.36 -2.99
C LEU A 97 -0.83 -6.26 -4.41
N ARG A 98 -2.11 -5.90 -4.53
CA ARG A 98 -2.81 -5.82 -5.82
C ARG A 98 -3.21 -4.38 -6.09
N PHE A 99 -2.79 -3.86 -7.25
CA PHE A 99 -3.13 -2.53 -7.72
C PHE A 99 -3.62 -2.61 -9.17
N PRO A 100 -4.85 -3.11 -9.42
CA PRO A 100 -5.34 -3.45 -10.75
C PRO A 100 -5.47 -2.25 -11.69
N ALA A 101 -5.86 -1.08 -11.16
CA ALA A 101 -6.06 0.15 -11.93
C ALA A 101 -4.84 1.09 -11.90
N ALA A 102 -3.91 0.89 -10.97
CA ALA A 102 -2.83 1.85 -10.72
C ALA A 102 -1.84 1.91 -11.87
N THR A 103 -1.51 3.14 -12.26
CA THR A 103 -0.47 3.47 -13.24
C THR A 103 0.79 4.00 -12.57
N VAL A 104 0.66 4.59 -11.38
CA VAL A 104 1.78 5.08 -10.57
C VAL A 104 1.74 4.43 -9.20
N LEU A 105 2.83 3.76 -8.84
CA LEU A 105 3.02 3.16 -7.52
C LEU A 105 4.32 3.69 -6.92
N VAL A 106 4.21 4.28 -5.73
CA VAL A 106 5.35 4.77 -4.95
C VAL A 106 5.33 4.08 -3.60
N LEU A 107 6.39 3.35 -3.29
CA LEU A 107 6.65 2.66 -2.03
C LEU A 107 7.90 3.25 -1.40
N ILE A 108 7.76 3.89 -0.25
CA ILE A 108 8.88 4.51 0.47
C ILE A 108 8.89 3.98 1.90
N ASN A 109 9.96 3.29 2.29
CA ASN A 109 10.18 2.71 3.61
C ASN A 109 8.95 1.94 4.11
N CYS A 110 8.28 1.23 3.20
CA CYS A 110 7.19 0.33 3.55
C CYS A 110 7.77 -0.99 4.03
N ASP A 111 7.17 -1.52 5.09
CA ASP A 111 7.57 -2.77 5.69
C ASP A 111 6.36 -3.72 5.70
N THR A 112 6.60 -4.94 5.24
CA THR A 112 5.65 -6.04 5.33
C THR A 112 6.16 -7.05 6.32
N THR A 113 5.25 -7.84 6.85
CA THR A 113 5.63 -8.92 7.73
C THR A 113 6.60 -9.89 6.97
N GLY A 114 6.46 -10.11 5.65
CA GLY A 114 7.31 -11.00 4.83
C GLY A 114 7.80 -10.42 3.50
N ALA A 115 8.08 -11.29 2.51
CA ALA A 115 8.41 -10.86 1.14
C ALA A 115 7.22 -10.15 0.48
N MET A 116 7.43 -9.31 -0.54
CA MET A 116 6.37 -8.52 -1.14
C MET A 116 6.14 -8.86 -2.62
N GLU A 117 4.98 -9.39 -2.97
CA GLU A 117 4.59 -9.62 -4.36
C GLU A 117 3.65 -8.50 -4.83
N ILE A 118 4.07 -7.72 -5.83
CA ILE A 118 3.29 -6.59 -6.33
C ILE A 118 2.67 -6.98 -7.66
N TYR A 119 1.34 -7.03 -7.71
CA TYR A 119 0.56 -7.25 -8.92
C TYR A 119 -0.09 -5.93 -9.37
N ALA A 120 0.48 -5.30 -10.39
CA ALA A 120 0.02 -4.02 -10.93
C ALA A 120 0.06 -4.04 -12.47
N PRO A 121 -0.99 -4.59 -13.13
CA PRO A 121 -0.95 -4.88 -14.57
C PRO A 121 -0.94 -3.63 -15.47
N ARG A 122 -1.35 -2.47 -14.95
CA ARG A 122 -1.40 -1.19 -15.68
C ARG A 122 -0.28 -0.24 -15.29
N LEU A 123 0.71 -0.73 -14.53
CA LEU A 123 1.76 0.11 -13.96
C LEU A 123 2.66 0.70 -15.05
N ARG A 124 2.82 2.02 -15.00
CA ARG A 124 3.66 2.81 -15.91
C ARG A 124 4.85 3.42 -15.18
N SER A 125 4.68 3.79 -13.91
CA SER A 125 5.71 4.35 -13.06
C SER A 125 5.78 3.61 -11.74
N PHE A 126 6.96 3.10 -11.40
CA PHE A 126 7.25 2.48 -10.12
C PHE A 126 8.39 3.22 -9.43
N THR A 127 8.19 3.60 -8.18
CA THR A 127 9.25 4.12 -7.32
C THR A 127 9.30 3.28 -6.05
N TYR A 128 10.45 2.70 -5.77
CA TYR A 128 10.73 2.00 -4.52
C TYR A 128 11.89 2.70 -3.83
N LYS A 129 11.71 3.03 -2.55
CA LYS A 129 12.77 3.44 -1.65
C LYS A 129 12.62 2.66 -0.36
N GLY A 130 13.66 2.00 0.13
CA GLY A 130 13.54 1.19 1.34
C GLY A 130 14.68 0.20 1.50
N ASP A 131 14.62 -0.61 2.55
CA ASP A 131 15.70 -1.53 2.87
C ASP A 131 15.77 -2.71 1.90
N ALA A 132 16.98 -3.02 1.42
CA ALA A 132 17.23 -4.11 0.47
C ALA A 132 16.97 -5.53 1.02
N VAL A 133 16.56 -5.67 2.28
CA VAL A 133 16.45 -6.95 2.98
C VAL A 133 15.18 -7.71 2.59
N GLN A 134 14.14 -7.02 2.12
CA GLN A 134 12.88 -7.65 1.71
C GLN A 134 12.88 -7.92 0.20
N PRO A 135 12.94 -9.19 -0.24
CA PRO A 135 12.75 -9.52 -1.64
C PRO A 135 11.34 -9.13 -2.06
N PHE A 136 11.22 -8.47 -3.23
CA PHE A 136 9.93 -8.18 -3.84
C PHE A 136 9.91 -8.57 -5.31
N ASP A 137 8.79 -9.12 -5.74
CA ASP A 137 8.56 -9.51 -7.13
C ASP A 137 7.49 -8.63 -7.75
N LEU A 138 7.82 -7.98 -8.87
CA LEU A 138 6.86 -7.20 -9.65
C LEU A 138 6.21 -8.09 -10.70
N ILE A 139 5.03 -8.61 -10.39
CA ILE A 139 4.26 -9.48 -11.26
C ILE A 139 3.49 -8.62 -12.26
N SER A 140 4.10 -8.42 -13.42
CA SER A 140 3.50 -7.78 -14.59
C SER A 140 2.94 -8.84 -15.53
N PRO A 141 1.75 -8.68 -16.14
CA PRO A 141 1.33 -9.56 -17.24
C PRO A 141 2.34 -9.48 -18.40
N PRO A 142 2.42 -10.49 -19.27
CA PRO A 142 3.47 -10.66 -20.30
C PRO A 142 3.53 -9.56 -21.38
N SER A 143 2.73 -8.49 -21.26
CA SER A 143 2.76 -7.35 -22.15
C SER A 143 2.22 -6.07 -21.50
N PRO A 144 3.09 -5.24 -20.89
CA PRO A 144 2.87 -3.81 -20.78
C PRO A 144 3.82 -3.12 -21.75
N PRO A 145 3.38 -2.69 -22.95
CA PRO A 145 4.25 -1.94 -23.87
C PRO A 145 4.60 -0.52 -23.37
N ASP A 146 4.34 -0.19 -22.10
CA ASP A 146 4.16 1.19 -21.63
C ASP A 146 4.73 1.46 -20.23
N MET A 147 5.52 0.53 -19.66
CA MET A 147 6.29 0.83 -18.44
C MET A 147 7.35 1.88 -18.78
N ALA A 148 7.13 3.10 -18.30
CA ALA A 148 7.92 4.27 -18.69
C ALA A 148 9.02 4.62 -17.69
N LEU A 149 8.83 4.29 -16.40
CA LEU A 149 9.77 4.69 -15.35
C LEU A 149 9.82 3.67 -14.19
N VAL A 150 11.04 3.26 -13.83
CA VAL A 150 11.33 2.49 -12.63
C VAL A 150 12.46 3.17 -11.87
N ASN A 151 12.21 3.57 -10.63
CA ASN A 151 13.19 4.20 -9.75
C ASN A 151 13.35 3.36 -8.49
N LEU A 152 14.54 2.78 -8.29
CA LEU A 152 14.84 1.93 -7.14
C LEU A 152 15.94 2.60 -6.31
N HIS A 153 15.66 2.85 -5.04
CA HIS A 153 16.60 3.45 -4.10
C HIS A 153 16.66 2.61 -2.84
N PHE A 154 17.64 1.72 -2.79
CA PHE A 154 17.86 0.89 -1.62
C PHE A 154 18.61 1.66 -0.54
N THR A 155 18.03 1.71 0.66
CA THR A 155 18.73 2.20 1.85
C THR A 155 19.52 1.04 2.45
N HIS A 156 20.79 1.28 2.75
CA HIS A 156 21.54 0.38 3.61
C HIS A 156 21.04 0.59 5.05
N ALA A 157 20.45 -0.44 5.63
CA ALA A 157 20.24 -0.49 7.06
C ALA A 157 21.62 -0.47 7.74
N PHE A 158 22.00 0.69 8.31
CA PHE A 158 23.08 0.73 9.29
C PHE A 158 22.52 0.13 10.58
N TYR A 159 22.90 -1.12 10.85
CA TYR A 159 22.69 -1.79 12.13
C TYR A 159 23.45 -1.08 13.26
#